data_AF-A0A379CH04-F1
#
_entry.id   AF-A0A379CH04-F1
#
_cell.length_a   1.000
_cell.length_b   1.000
_cell.length_c   1.000
_cell.angle_alpha   90.00
_cell.angle_beta   90.00
_cell.angle_gamma   90.00
#
_symmetry.space_group_name_H-M   'P 1'
#
loop_
_entity.id
_entity.type
_entity.pdbx_description
1 polymer ?
#
loop_
_entity_poly.entity_id
_entity_poly.type
_entity_poly.pdbx_seq_one_letter_code
_entity_poly.pdbx_strand_id
1 'polypeptide(L)'
;MKKLLSTISALLIGVSLVACSEKKEQVHYYDNDYVQAVKMGLERRIKIVDGDEYKNAQSPNEKDLIVLKGVKEELNTVNGFKDKTFNNPELKKIAQDYEKALTIQSENLPINNDLDKSKAFEDAYNDRTKIIITLIDKYGLKIDRNIETEFRQNANSVTKKDNVESKLIDALKASEFKKLEQQHYGANIKNTTGEKLGNLIINFKLIDKDGVTIGTGQYANTTEWAPDEVKSIDFYTTSKKNFEKIEFSIQQL
;
A
#
# COMPACT_ATOMS: atom_id res chain seq x y z
N MET A 1 70.47 51.38 -29.49
CA MET A 1 69.80 52.09 -28.38
C MET A 1 68.37 52.37 -28.79
N LYS A 2 67.39 51.98 -27.95
CA LYS A 2 66.09 52.67 -27.68
C LYS A 2 65.19 52.99 -28.89
N LYS A 3 63.89 52.68 -28.99
CA LYS A 3 62.82 52.33 -28.05
C LYS A 3 61.55 52.06 -28.89
N LEU A 4 60.74 51.09 -28.43
CA LEU A 4 59.27 51.06 -28.30
C LEU A 4 58.27 51.37 -29.46
N LEU A 5 57.21 50.53 -29.43
CA LEU A 5 55.77 50.77 -29.70
C LEU A 5 55.35 50.92 -31.19
N SER A 6 54.23 50.40 -31.70
CA SER A 6 53.00 49.78 -31.16
C SER A 6 52.17 49.18 -32.33
N THR A 7 51.54 48.03 -32.09
CA THR A 7 50.24 47.46 -32.57
C THR A 7 49.70 47.55 -34.02
N ILE A 8 48.85 46.53 -34.32
CA ILE A 8 47.74 46.37 -35.29
C ILE A 8 48.07 45.35 -36.40
N SER A 9 47.63 44.08 -36.35
CA SER A 9 46.28 43.46 -36.44
C SER A 9 46.04 42.86 -37.83
N ALA A 10 45.97 41.53 -37.92
CA ALA A 10 45.15 40.75 -38.86
C ALA A 10 45.23 39.27 -38.49
N LEU A 11 44.34 38.85 -37.59
CA LEU A 11 44.10 37.46 -37.23
C LEU A 11 43.16 36.84 -38.28
N LEU A 12 43.68 35.95 -39.13
CA LEU A 12 42.87 35.12 -40.03
C LEU A 12 42.27 33.96 -39.21
N ILE A 13 40.99 34.09 -38.88
CA ILE A 13 40.19 33.04 -38.23
C ILE A 13 39.77 32.03 -39.32
N GLY A 14 40.44 30.90 -39.36
CA GLY A 14 39.94 29.70 -40.03
C GLY A 14 38.86 29.07 -39.17
N VAL A 15 37.60 29.16 -39.61
CA VAL A 15 36.48 28.46 -38.97
C VAL A 15 36.56 26.99 -39.36
N SER A 16 37.13 26.16 -38.48
CA SER A 16 36.91 24.72 -38.53
C SER A 16 35.51 24.43 -38.00
N LEU A 17 34.61 24.00 -38.88
CA LEU A 17 33.34 23.39 -38.53
C LEU A 17 33.65 22.06 -37.81
N VAL A 18 33.75 22.10 -36.49
CA VAL A 18 33.66 20.91 -35.65
C VAL A 18 32.19 20.50 -35.67
N ALA A 19 31.85 19.55 -36.54
CA ALA A 19 30.59 18.83 -36.45
C ALA A 19 30.61 18.01 -35.16
N CYS A 20 30.14 18.60 -34.05
CA CYS A 20 29.78 17.88 -32.85
C CYS A 20 28.63 16.93 -33.20
N SER A 21 28.94 15.69 -33.57
CA SER A 21 27.96 14.61 -33.47
C SER A 21 27.76 14.33 -31.98
N GLU A 22 26.81 15.04 -31.35
CA GLU A 22 26.29 14.60 -30.06
C GLU A 22 25.71 13.20 -30.26
N LYS A 23 26.41 12.19 -29.74
CA LYS A 23 25.81 10.87 -29.53
C LYS A 23 24.66 11.10 -28.57
N LYS A 24 23.42 11.08 -29.07
CA LYS A 24 22.24 11.01 -28.22
C LYS A 24 22.39 9.76 -27.35
N GLU A 25 22.68 9.97 -26.07
CA GLU A 25 22.70 8.90 -25.09
C GLU A 25 21.31 8.27 -25.11
N GLN A 26 21.24 7.00 -25.52
CA GLN A 26 19.96 6.29 -25.58
C GLN A 26 19.46 6.15 -24.15
N VAL A 27 18.29 6.74 -23.86
CA VAL A 27 17.68 6.65 -22.53
C VAL A 27 17.44 5.18 -22.22
N HIS A 28 18.13 4.66 -21.20
CA HIS A 28 17.90 3.31 -20.68
C HIS A 28 16.69 3.33 -19.75
N TYR A 29 15.74 2.45 -20.04
CA TYR A 29 14.52 2.29 -19.26
C TYR A 29 14.59 1.01 -18.42
N TYR A 30 14.31 1.14 -17.13
CA TYR A 30 14.53 0.10 -16.13
C TYR A 30 13.33 -0.83 -15.90
N ASP A 31 12.31 -0.79 -16.77
CA ASP A 31 11.07 -1.55 -16.64
C ASP A 31 11.31 -3.06 -16.48
N ASN A 32 12.08 -3.66 -17.40
CA ASN A 32 12.41 -5.08 -17.35
C ASN A 32 13.36 -5.40 -16.18
N ASP A 33 14.31 -4.52 -15.92
CA ASP A 33 15.27 -4.68 -14.81
C ASP A 33 14.53 -4.73 -13.47
N TYR A 34 13.49 -3.91 -13.31
CA TYR A 34 12.66 -3.88 -12.11
C TYR A 34 11.87 -5.19 -11.94
N VAL A 35 11.22 -5.69 -13.00
CA VAL A 35 10.48 -6.96 -12.92
C VAL A 35 11.41 -8.14 -12.58
N GLN A 36 12.63 -8.15 -13.14
CA GLN A 36 13.64 -9.16 -12.78
C GLN A 36 14.14 -9.00 -11.34
N ALA A 37 14.33 -7.77 -10.87
CA ALA A 37 14.71 -7.50 -9.50
C ALA A 37 13.66 -8.01 -8.50
N VAL A 38 12.37 -7.77 -8.76
CA VAL A 38 11.27 -8.31 -7.96
C VAL A 38 11.33 -9.84 -7.91
N LYS A 39 11.49 -10.51 -9.06
CA LYS A 39 11.64 -11.96 -9.13
C LYS A 39 12.79 -12.46 -8.24
N MET A 40 13.97 -11.86 -8.37
CA MET A 40 15.15 -12.22 -7.59
C MET A 40 14.93 -11.99 -6.10
N GLY A 41 14.29 -10.89 -5.72
CA GLY A 41 13.94 -10.59 -4.33
C GLY A 41 13.01 -11.64 -3.72
N LEU A 42 11.97 -12.03 -4.46
CA LEU A 42 11.05 -13.09 -4.06
C LEU A 42 11.78 -14.41 -3.84
N GLU A 43 12.53 -14.89 -4.82
CA GLU A 43 13.28 -16.15 -4.73
C GLU A 43 14.25 -16.16 -3.54
N ARG A 44 14.92 -15.04 -3.27
CA ARG A 44 15.82 -14.89 -2.11
C ARG A 44 15.06 -14.95 -0.79
N ARG A 45 13.95 -14.22 -0.67
CA ARG A 45 13.10 -14.25 0.53
C ARG A 45 12.61 -15.66 0.81
N ILE A 46 12.07 -16.33 -0.19
CA ILE A 46 11.53 -17.69 -0.08
C ILE A 46 12.61 -18.65 0.39
N LYS A 47 13.82 -18.59 -0.20
CA LYS A 47 14.94 -19.42 0.24
C LYS A 47 15.30 -19.22 1.72
N ILE A 48 15.12 -18.01 2.25
CA ILE A 48 15.37 -17.70 3.67
C ILE A 48 14.25 -18.24 4.55
N VAL A 49 12.98 -17.94 4.22
CA VAL A 49 11.83 -18.29 5.07
C VAL A 49 11.40 -19.75 4.95
N ASP A 50 11.82 -20.47 3.90
CA ASP A 50 11.65 -21.93 3.75
C ASP A 50 12.95 -22.70 4.02
N GLY A 51 14.01 -21.99 4.43
CA GLY A 51 15.33 -22.55 4.69
C GLY A 51 15.43 -23.31 6.02
N ASP A 52 16.56 -23.97 6.22
CA ASP A 52 16.83 -24.75 7.43
C ASP A 52 16.85 -23.87 8.70
N GLU A 53 17.32 -22.62 8.58
CA GLU A 53 17.29 -21.64 9.67
C GLU A 53 15.85 -21.44 10.19
N TYR A 54 14.88 -21.29 9.30
CA TYR A 54 13.47 -21.12 9.68
C TYR A 54 12.86 -22.40 10.27
N LYS A 55 13.15 -23.55 9.66
CA LYS A 55 12.64 -24.87 10.10
C LYS A 55 13.16 -25.26 11.48
N ASN A 56 14.41 -24.89 11.78
CA ASN A 56 15.08 -25.21 13.03
C ASN A 56 14.97 -24.10 14.09
N ALA A 57 14.21 -23.02 13.83
CA ALA A 57 13.98 -21.98 14.81
C ALA A 57 13.27 -22.54 16.06
N GLN A 58 13.79 -22.20 17.23
CA GLN A 58 13.38 -22.72 18.53
C GLN A 58 12.27 -21.89 19.19
N SER A 59 11.96 -20.71 18.64
CA SER A 59 10.90 -19.84 19.16
C SER A 59 10.18 -19.05 18.05
N PRO A 60 8.97 -18.53 18.32
CA PRO A 60 8.29 -17.59 17.41
C PRO A 60 9.13 -16.35 17.11
N ASN A 61 9.78 -15.76 18.12
CA ASN A 61 10.63 -14.58 17.93
C ASN A 61 11.82 -14.86 17.00
N GLU A 62 12.42 -16.06 17.04
CA GLU A 62 13.47 -16.44 16.07
C GLU A 62 12.92 -16.54 14.65
N LYS A 63 11.72 -17.13 14.47
CA LYS A 63 11.06 -17.18 13.16
C LYS A 63 10.77 -15.78 12.63
N ASP A 64 10.29 -14.87 13.47
CA ASP A 64 10.05 -13.49 13.10
C ASP A 64 11.33 -12.83 12.59
N LEU A 65 12.45 -12.94 13.32
CA LEU A 65 13.73 -12.38 12.89
C LEU A 65 14.19 -12.93 11.52
N ILE A 66 13.91 -14.20 11.23
CA ILE A 66 14.21 -14.81 9.93
C ILE A 66 13.27 -14.26 8.84
N VAL A 67 11.99 -14.06 9.14
CA VAL A 67 11.05 -13.38 8.24
C VAL A 67 11.53 -11.95 7.94
N LEU A 68 11.98 -11.20 8.95
CA LEU A 68 12.53 -9.85 8.77
C LEU A 68 13.74 -9.85 7.85
N LYS A 69 14.65 -10.81 8.01
CA LYS A 69 15.80 -11.01 7.12
C LYS A 69 15.33 -11.24 5.69
N GLY A 70 14.34 -12.12 5.48
CA GLY A 70 13.75 -12.37 4.17
C GLY A 70 13.12 -11.11 3.53
N VAL A 71 12.35 -10.34 4.29
CA VAL A 71 11.73 -9.08 3.82
C VAL A 71 12.79 -8.04 3.44
N LYS A 72 13.83 -7.88 4.27
CA LYS A 72 14.94 -6.96 3.99
C LYS A 72 15.74 -7.36 2.76
N GLU A 73 16.00 -8.65 2.56
CA GLU A 73 16.67 -9.15 1.36
C GLU A 73 15.85 -8.90 0.10
N GLU A 74 14.54 -9.06 0.17
CA GLU A 74 13.64 -8.69 -0.93
C GLU A 74 13.71 -7.18 -1.21
N LEU A 75 13.57 -6.34 -0.18
CA LEU A 75 13.66 -4.88 -0.29
C LEU A 75 14.98 -4.42 -0.92
N ASN A 76 16.10 -5.04 -0.52
CA ASN A 76 17.43 -4.73 -1.04
C ASN A 76 17.57 -4.98 -2.54
N THR A 77 16.76 -5.85 -3.13
CA THR A 77 16.79 -6.06 -4.59
C THR A 77 16.10 -4.95 -5.38
N VAL A 78 15.13 -4.25 -4.76
CA VAL A 78 14.26 -3.30 -5.46
C VAL A 78 14.48 -1.84 -5.05
N ASN A 79 15.11 -1.56 -3.91
CA ASN A 79 15.31 -0.19 -3.41
C ASN A 79 16.16 0.71 -4.35
N GLY A 80 16.98 0.11 -5.22
CA GLY A 80 17.80 0.83 -6.19
C GLY A 80 17.02 1.46 -7.36
N PHE A 81 15.70 1.26 -7.42
CA PHE A 81 14.85 1.70 -8.53
C PHE A 81 14.14 3.04 -8.31
N LYS A 82 14.17 3.60 -7.11
CA LYS A 82 13.45 4.83 -6.74
C LYS A 82 13.65 6.00 -7.71
N ASP A 83 14.91 6.25 -8.08
CA ASP A 83 15.30 7.37 -8.96
C ASP A 83 15.58 6.93 -10.41
N LYS A 84 15.23 5.69 -10.76
CA LYS A 84 15.44 5.16 -12.11
C LYS A 84 14.36 5.64 -13.07
N THR A 85 14.74 5.74 -14.34
CA THR A 85 13.83 6.13 -15.42
C THR A 85 13.05 4.90 -15.90
N PHE A 86 11.73 5.00 -15.86
CA PHE A 86 10.81 4.01 -16.40
C PHE A 86 10.17 4.55 -17.67
N ASN A 87 9.96 3.67 -18.65
CA ASN A 87 9.17 3.98 -19.82
C ASN A 87 7.68 3.96 -19.48
N ASN A 88 7.26 3.02 -18.63
CA ASN A 88 5.88 2.91 -18.17
C ASN A 88 5.68 3.67 -16.83
N PRO A 89 4.90 4.77 -16.81
CA PRO A 89 4.63 5.52 -15.58
C PRO A 89 3.80 4.73 -14.56
N GLU A 90 2.95 3.80 -14.99
CA GLU A 90 2.21 2.89 -14.10
C GLU A 90 3.19 1.94 -13.40
N LEU A 91 4.17 1.38 -14.12
CA LEU A 91 5.18 0.52 -13.52
C LEU A 91 6.06 1.27 -12.52
N LYS A 92 6.39 2.54 -12.78
CA LYS A 92 7.10 3.39 -11.82
C LYS A 92 6.32 3.53 -10.51
N LYS A 93 5.01 3.77 -10.59
CA LYS A 93 4.15 3.86 -9.40
C LYS A 93 4.10 2.52 -8.67
N ILE A 94 3.92 1.42 -9.39
CA ILE A 94 3.95 0.06 -8.84
C ILE A 94 5.28 -0.20 -8.10
N ALA A 95 6.41 0.24 -8.67
CA ALA A 95 7.71 0.08 -8.03
C ALA A 95 7.80 0.79 -6.68
N GLN A 96 7.30 2.04 -6.62
CA GLN A 96 7.26 2.82 -5.40
C GLN A 96 6.32 2.20 -4.36
N ASP A 97 5.14 1.74 -4.77
CA ASP A 97 4.17 1.10 -3.89
C ASP A 97 4.70 -0.23 -3.31
N TYR A 98 5.44 -1.00 -4.12
CA TYR A 98 6.07 -2.25 -3.70
C TYR A 98 7.18 -2.03 -2.67
N GLU A 99 8.08 -1.07 -2.93
CA GLU A 99 9.14 -0.69 -1.99
C GLU A 99 8.54 -0.20 -0.67
N LYS A 100 7.49 0.62 -0.73
CA LYS A 100 6.75 1.10 0.45
C LYS A 100 6.16 -0.07 1.25
N ALA A 101 5.48 -1.01 0.60
CA ALA A 101 4.89 -2.17 1.28
C ALA A 101 5.98 -3.00 1.99
N LEU A 102 7.10 -3.28 1.33
CA LEU A 102 8.23 -3.99 1.94
C LEU A 102 8.87 -3.22 3.11
N THR A 103 8.94 -1.90 3.00
CA THR A 103 9.45 -1.03 4.06
C THR A 103 8.55 -1.13 5.30
N ILE A 104 7.24 -0.98 5.13
CA ILE A 104 6.26 -1.12 6.22
C ILE A 104 6.35 -2.51 6.85
N GLN A 105 6.44 -3.58 6.05
CA GLN A 105 6.64 -4.94 6.59
C GLN A 105 7.94 -5.04 7.41
N SER A 106 9.03 -4.43 6.96
CA SER A 106 10.30 -4.49 7.67
C SER A 106 10.30 -3.71 8.99
N GLU A 107 9.55 -2.61 9.06
CA GLU A 107 9.47 -1.73 10.23
C GLU A 107 8.44 -2.20 11.28
N ASN A 108 7.44 -2.97 10.85
CA ASN A 108 6.29 -3.35 11.67
C ASN A 108 6.21 -4.86 11.94
N LEU A 109 7.33 -5.58 11.89
CA LEU A 109 7.32 -6.98 12.28
C LEU A 109 6.79 -7.14 13.72
N PRO A 110 5.82 -8.04 13.98
CA PRO A 110 5.11 -8.13 15.25
C PRO A 110 5.90 -8.85 16.37
N ILE A 111 7.16 -8.46 16.58
CA ILE A 111 8.00 -9.00 17.65
C ILE A 111 7.27 -8.81 18.98
N ASN A 112 7.18 -9.87 19.78
CA ASN A 112 6.47 -9.90 21.08
C ASN A 112 4.95 -9.68 21.00
N ASN A 113 4.30 -10.01 19.87
CA ASN A 113 2.84 -9.93 19.70
C ASN A 113 2.27 -8.50 19.79
N ASP A 114 3.02 -7.49 19.33
CA ASP A 114 2.52 -6.12 19.19
C ASP A 114 1.39 -6.09 18.13
N LEU A 115 0.16 -5.83 18.58
CA LEU A 115 -1.04 -5.92 17.74
C LEU A 115 -1.10 -4.84 16.64
N ASP A 116 -0.66 -3.61 16.96
CA ASP A 116 -0.68 -2.51 15.99
C ASP A 116 0.35 -2.78 14.88
N LYS A 117 1.52 -3.27 15.26
CA LYS A 117 2.54 -3.73 14.31
C LYS A 117 2.07 -4.92 13.50
N SER A 118 1.43 -5.90 14.14
CA SER A 118 0.86 -7.07 13.46
C SER A 118 -0.10 -6.65 12.35
N LYS A 119 -1.02 -5.73 12.66
CA LYS A 119 -1.95 -5.18 11.67
C LYS A 119 -1.23 -4.46 10.54
N ALA A 120 -0.28 -3.57 10.85
CA ALA A 120 0.46 -2.84 9.82
C ALA A 120 1.29 -3.77 8.91
N PHE A 121 1.87 -4.83 9.47
CA PHE A 121 2.60 -5.85 8.73
C PHE A 121 1.69 -6.63 7.78
N GLU A 122 0.52 -7.06 8.27
CA GLU A 122 -0.47 -7.81 7.51
C GLU A 122 -1.08 -6.96 6.38
N ASP A 123 -1.47 -5.73 6.67
CA ASP A 123 -2.01 -4.79 5.67
C ASP A 123 -0.97 -4.54 4.56
N ALA A 124 0.32 -4.38 4.91
CA ALA A 124 1.39 -4.24 3.93
C ALA A 124 1.68 -5.54 3.15
N TYR A 125 1.58 -6.71 3.79
CA TYR A 125 1.63 -8.00 3.09
C TYR A 125 0.52 -8.10 2.04
N ASN A 126 -0.70 -7.72 2.43
CA ASN A 126 -1.86 -7.76 1.57
C ASN A 126 -1.68 -6.88 0.32
N ASP A 127 -1.25 -5.63 0.49
CA ASP A 127 -0.94 -4.75 -0.63
C ASP A 127 0.18 -5.30 -1.52
N ARG A 128 1.26 -5.82 -0.90
CA ARG A 128 2.36 -6.47 -1.63
C ARG A 128 1.86 -7.62 -2.50
N THR A 129 0.97 -8.48 -2.01
CA THR A 129 0.43 -9.59 -2.83
C THR A 129 -0.41 -9.09 -4.01
N LYS A 130 -1.24 -8.06 -3.85
CA LYS A 130 -1.98 -7.43 -4.96
C LYS A 130 -1.03 -6.86 -6.02
N ILE A 131 0.07 -6.24 -5.59
CA ILE A 131 1.11 -5.71 -6.47
C ILE A 131 1.79 -6.84 -7.25
N ILE A 132 2.17 -7.94 -6.60
CA ILE A 132 2.81 -9.09 -7.25
C ILE A 132 1.89 -9.69 -8.33
N ILE A 133 0.59 -9.83 -8.04
CA ILE A 133 -0.38 -10.30 -9.03
C ILE A 133 -0.48 -9.33 -10.22
N THR A 134 -0.46 -8.02 -9.97
CA THR A 134 -0.42 -7.03 -11.04
C THR A 134 0.85 -7.16 -11.89
N LEU A 135 2.01 -7.41 -11.29
CA LEU A 135 3.27 -7.65 -11.98
C LEU A 135 3.25 -8.92 -12.83
N ILE A 136 2.59 -9.98 -12.34
CA ILE A 136 2.39 -11.23 -13.09
C ILE A 136 1.48 -10.97 -14.30
N ASP A 137 0.29 -10.42 -14.06
CA ASP A 137 -0.77 -10.33 -15.06
C ASP A 137 -0.48 -9.27 -16.14
N LYS A 138 0.19 -8.15 -15.79
CA LYS A 138 0.45 -7.04 -16.73
C LYS A 138 1.89 -6.93 -17.22
N TYR A 139 2.87 -7.37 -16.43
CA TYR A 139 4.29 -7.13 -16.68
C TYR A 139 5.10 -8.41 -16.87
N GLY A 140 4.44 -9.57 -16.88
CA GLY A 140 5.07 -10.85 -17.21
C GLY A 140 6.07 -11.35 -16.17
N LEU A 141 5.91 -10.93 -14.90
CA LEU A 141 6.65 -11.53 -13.78
C LEU A 141 6.37 -13.04 -13.74
N LYS A 142 7.42 -13.85 -13.65
CA LYS A 142 7.33 -15.32 -13.56
C LYS A 142 7.95 -15.79 -12.27
N ILE A 143 7.15 -16.45 -11.44
CA ILE A 143 7.56 -17.05 -10.17
C ILE A 143 7.09 -18.51 -10.10
N ASP A 144 7.45 -19.21 -9.03
CA ASP A 144 6.95 -20.57 -8.78
C ASP A 144 5.42 -20.60 -8.69
N ARG A 145 4.81 -21.65 -9.24
CA ARG A 145 3.34 -21.76 -9.37
C ARG A 145 2.63 -21.88 -8.04
N ASN A 146 3.21 -22.54 -7.05
CA ASN A 146 2.58 -22.68 -5.74
C ASN A 146 2.54 -21.33 -5.04
N ILE A 147 3.61 -20.56 -5.18
CA ILE A 147 3.76 -19.22 -4.61
C ILE A 147 2.82 -18.23 -5.30
N GLU A 148 2.73 -18.28 -6.63
CA GLU A 148 1.71 -17.50 -7.37
C GLU A 148 0.29 -17.84 -6.88
N THR A 149 -0.01 -19.12 -6.67
CA THR A 149 -1.33 -19.56 -6.21
C THR A 149 -1.66 -18.99 -4.84
N GLU A 150 -0.72 -19.04 -3.89
CA GLU A 150 -0.86 -18.44 -2.55
C GLU A 150 -1.10 -16.92 -2.64
N PHE A 151 -0.27 -16.20 -3.38
CA PHE A 151 -0.43 -14.74 -3.53
C PHE A 151 -1.74 -14.38 -4.21
N ARG A 152 -2.20 -15.18 -5.18
CA ARG A 152 -3.47 -14.94 -5.87
C ARG A 152 -4.66 -15.18 -4.94
N GLN A 153 -4.60 -16.24 -4.12
CA GLN A 153 -5.61 -16.49 -3.10
C GLN A 153 -5.69 -15.34 -2.10
N ASN A 154 -4.55 -14.86 -1.58
CA ASN A 154 -4.51 -13.72 -0.67
C ASN A 154 -5.05 -12.45 -1.34
N ALA A 155 -4.53 -12.08 -2.51
CA ALA A 155 -4.97 -10.89 -3.23
C ALA A 155 -6.48 -10.91 -3.53
N ASN A 156 -7.03 -12.05 -3.92
CA ASN A 156 -8.47 -12.22 -4.14
C ASN A 156 -9.28 -12.07 -2.84
N SER A 157 -8.81 -12.69 -1.75
CA SER A 157 -9.46 -12.61 -0.44
C SER A 157 -9.53 -11.16 0.05
N VAL A 158 -8.40 -10.44 -0.01
CA VAL A 158 -8.33 -9.03 0.41
C VAL A 158 -9.17 -8.15 -0.51
N THR A 159 -9.10 -8.34 -1.83
CA THR A 159 -9.93 -7.57 -2.78
C THR A 159 -11.42 -7.78 -2.52
N LYS A 160 -11.83 -9.02 -2.19
CA LYS A 160 -13.21 -9.31 -1.79
C LYS A 160 -13.57 -8.56 -0.50
N LYS A 161 -12.71 -8.60 0.53
CA LYS A 161 -12.91 -7.89 1.79
C LYS A 161 -13.02 -6.38 1.58
N ASP A 162 -12.08 -5.76 0.86
CA ASP A 162 -12.06 -4.32 0.55
C ASP A 162 -13.35 -3.89 -0.17
N ASN A 163 -13.85 -4.72 -1.10
CA ASN A 163 -15.10 -4.46 -1.81
C ASN A 163 -16.32 -4.53 -0.88
N VAL A 164 -16.39 -5.51 0.02
CA VAL A 164 -17.48 -5.60 1.01
C VAL A 164 -17.43 -4.41 1.97
N GLU A 165 -16.25 -4.07 2.48
CA GLU A 165 -16.04 -2.90 3.35
C GLU A 165 -16.46 -1.60 2.65
N SER A 166 -16.01 -1.36 1.41
CA SER A 166 -16.37 -0.17 0.64
C SER A 166 -17.88 -0.07 0.45
N LYS A 167 -18.54 -1.15 0.03
CA LYS A 167 -20.00 -1.16 -0.16
C LYS A 167 -20.76 -0.90 1.13
N LEU A 168 -20.28 -1.43 2.26
CA LEU A 168 -20.89 -1.19 3.56
C LEU A 168 -20.72 0.28 3.97
N ILE A 169 -19.54 0.85 3.78
CA ILE A 169 -19.26 2.28 4.02
C ILE A 169 -20.15 3.16 3.13
N ASP A 170 -20.36 2.78 1.87
CA ASP A 170 -21.24 3.53 0.96
C ASP A 170 -22.70 3.45 1.39
N ALA A 171 -23.17 2.28 1.86
CA ALA A 171 -24.50 2.14 2.45
C ALA A 171 -24.68 2.99 3.74
N LEU A 172 -23.65 3.04 4.58
CA LEU A 172 -23.62 3.90 5.77
C LEU A 172 -23.71 5.38 5.40
N LYS A 173 -22.91 5.84 4.44
CA LYS A 173 -22.91 7.23 3.95
C LYS A 173 -24.23 7.63 3.29
N ALA A 174 -24.88 6.70 2.60
CA ALA A 174 -26.17 6.94 1.96
C ALA A 174 -27.34 7.01 2.97
N SER A 175 -27.12 6.55 4.21
CA SER A 175 -28.14 6.50 5.25
C SER A 175 -28.20 7.81 6.05
N GLU A 176 -29.41 8.26 6.37
CA GLU A 176 -29.63 9.42 7.23
C GLU A 176 -29.64 8.97 8.70
N PHE A 177 -28.54 9.23 9.42
CA PHE A 177 -28.47 9.01 10.86
C PHE A 177 -29.25 10.08 11.62
N LYS A 178 -30.33 9.66 12.29
CA LYS A 178 -31.20 10.54 13.05
C LYS A 178 -30.84 10.50 14.52
N LYS A 179 -30.95 11.65 15.18
CA LYS A 179 -30.84 11.74 16.63
C LYS A 179 -32.03 11.03 17.27
N LEU A 180 -31.76 9.98 18.04
CA LEU A 180 -32.76 9.21 18.76
C LEU A 180 -32.97 9.83 20.15
N GLU A 181 -31.86 10.08 20.85
CA GLU A 181 -31.82 10.75 22.15
C GLU A 181 -30.61 11.69 22.26
N GLN A 182 -30.36 12.26 23.44
CA GLN A 182 -29.13 13.02 23.65
C GLN A 182 -27.90 12.13 23.44
N GLN A 183 -27.07 12.53 22.49
CA GLN A 183 -25.83 11.83 22.14
C GLN A 183 -26.03 10.39 21.63
N HIS A 184 -27.24 10.05 21.18
CA HIS A 184 -27.59 8.74 20.60
C HIS A 184 -28.17 8.93 19.21
N TYR A 185 -27.59 8.26 18.22
CA TYR A 185 -27.94 8.39 16.81
C TYR A 185 -28.15 7.00 16.21
N GLY A 186 -29.09 6.88 15.26
CA GLY A 186 -29.31 5.61 14.57
C GLY A 186 -29.91 5.77 13.17
N ALA A 187 -29.76 4.71 12.39
CA ALA A 187 -30.28 4.57 11.05
C ALA A 187 -30.66 3.10 10.78
N ASN A 188 -31.63 2.90 9.88
CA ASN A 188 -31.91 1.60 9.30
C ASN A 188 -31.11 1.44 8.02
N ILE A 189 -30.24 0.44 7.98
CA ILE A 189 -29.29 0.25 6.89
C ILE A 189 -29.58 -1.09 6.23
N LYS A 190 -29.60 -1.10 4.90
CA LYS A 190 -29.72 -2.33 4.11
C LYS A 190 -28.33 -2.88 3.80
N ASN A 191 -28.10 -4.17 4.00
CA ASN A 191 -26.87 -4.82 3.55
C ASN A 191 -26.87 -4.96 2.02
N THR A 192 -26.20 -4.04 1.35
CA THR A 192 -26.03 -4.03 -0.12
C THR A 192 -24.72 -4.65 -0.58
N THR A 193 -23.96 -5.28 0.32
CA THR A 193 -22.61 -5.80 0.00
C THR A 193 -22.67 -7.01 -0.94
N GLY A 194 -23.78 -7.75 -0.90
CA GLY A 194 -23.97 -9.03 -1.60
C GLY A 194 -23.45 -10.24 -0.82
N GLU A 195 -22.92 -10.04 0.38
CA GLU A 195 -22.34 -11.08 1.24
C GLU A 195 -23.03 -11.08 2.60
N LYS A 196 -23.05 -12.23 3.27
CA LYS A 196 -23.49 -12.31 4.67
C LYS A 196 -22.38 -11.73 5.56
N LEU A 197 -22.71 -10.71 6.34
CA LEU A 197 -21.76 -10.11 7.27
C LEU A 197 -21.82 -10.82 8.63
N GLY A 198 -20.67 -11.11 9.21
CA GLY A 198 -20.57 -11.77 10.51
C GLY A 198 -20.42 -10.77 11.65
N ASN A 199 -19.39 -11.00 12.47
CA ASN A 199 -19.00 -10.08 13.54
C ASN A 199 -18.53 -8.76 12.93
N LEU A 200 -19.27 -7.70 13.20
CA LEU A 200 -19.07 -6.40 12.60
C LEU A 200 -18.81 -5.36 13.68
N ILE A 201 -17.72 -4.60 13.54
CA ILE A 201 -17.45 -3.44 14.38
C ILE A 201 -17.30 -2.22 13.47
N ILE A 202 -18.18 -1.24 13.65
CA ILE A 202 -18.18 0.04 12.93
C ILE A 202 -17.77 1.13 13.91
N ASN A 203 -16.76 1.92 13.54
CA ASN A 203 -16.38 3.13 14.26
C ASN A 203 -16.95 4.36 13.55
N PHE A 204 -17.43 5.30 14.35
CA PHE A 204 -18.02 6.55 13.90
C PHE A 204 -17.16 7.72 14.40
N LYS A 205 -16.88 8.68 13.52
CA LYS A 205 -16.26 9.96 13.87
C LYS A 205 -17.20 11.10 13.50
N LEU A 206 -17.47 11.98 14.44
CA LEU A 206 -18.30 13.16 14.25
C LEU A 206 -17.38 14.32 13.94
N ILE A 207 -17.54 14.90 12.75
CA ILE A 207 -16.68 15.96 12.23
C ILE A 207 -17.47 17.26 12.21
N ASP A 208 -16.89 18.33 12.77
CA ASP A 208 -17.49 19.66 12.69
C ASP A 208 -17.21 20.36 11.35
N LYS A 209 -17.76 21.56 11.19
CA LYS A 209 -17.60 22.39 9.98
C LYS A 209 -16.15 22.75 9.65
N ASP A 210 -15.27 22.74 10.64
CA ASP A 210 -13.85 23.10 10.50
C ASP A 210 -12.99 21.85 10.23
N GLY A 211 -13.63 20.67 10.09
CA GLY A 211 -12.97 19.40 9.81
C GLY A 211 -12.40 18.71 11.05
N VAL A 212 -12.72 19.18 12.26
CA VAL A 212 -12.19 18.63 13.51
C VAL A 212 -13.06 17.47 14.00
N THR A 213 -12.44 16.37 14.42
CA THR A 213 -13.16 15.29 15.11
C THR A 213 -13.59 15.77 16.50
N ILE A 214 -14.89 15.95 16.70
CA ILE A 214 -15.49 16.45 17.94
C ILE A 214 -16.17 15.37 18.78
N GLY A 215 -16.27 14.15 18.25
CA GLY A 215 -16.84 13.00 18.94
C GLY A 215 -16.54 11.70 18.20
N THR A 216 -16.61 10.59 18.93
CA THR A 216 -16.53 9.24 18.39
C THR A 216 -17.68 8.40 18.91
N GLY A 217 -17.95 7.29 18.24
CA GLY A 217 -18.90 6.26 18.65
C GLY A 217 -18.52 4.92 18.04
N GLN A 218 -19.13 3.85 18.54
CA GLN A 218 -18.92 2.51 18.02
C GLN A 218 -20.23 1.74 18.02
N TYR A 219 -20.40 0.91 16.99
CA TYR A 219 -21.43 -0.13 16.91
C TYR A 219 -20.73 -1.47 16.79
N ALA A 220 -21.20 -2.44 17.58
CA ALA A 220 -20.74 -3.81 17.51
C ALA A 220 -21.95 -4.72 17.30
N ASN A 221 -21.87 -5.58 16.29
CA ASN A 221 -22.85 -6.61 16.02
C ASN A 221 -22.15 -7.98 16.02
N THR A 222 -22.72 -8.91 16.79
CA THR A 222 -22.23 -10.29 16.91
C THR A 222 -23.13 -11.31 16.19
N THR A 223 -24.16 -10.82 15.51
CA THR A 223 -25.14 -11.66 14.79
C THR A 223 -24.96 -11.54 13.29
N GLU A 224 -25.30 -12.61 12.57
CA GLU A 224 -25.23 -12.62 11.12
C GLU A 224 -26.17 -11.56 10.52
N TRP A 225 -25.69 -10.83 9.51
CA TRP A 225 -26.46 -9.86 8.75
C TRP A 225 -26.52 -10.31 7.29
N ALA A 226 -27.66 -10.87 6.89
CA ALA A 226 -27.85 -11.47 5.59
C ALA A 226 -27.79 -10.43 4.45
N PRO A 227 -27.46 -10.83 3.22
CA PRO A 227 -27.63 -9.97 2.05
C PRO A 227 -29.07 -9.44 1.97
N ASP A 228 -29.21 -8.17 1.59
CA ASP A 228 -30.48 -7.45 1.46
C ASP A 228 -31.31 -7.25 2.74
N GLU A 229 -30.90 -7.82 3.88
CA GLU A 229 -31.53 -7.57 5.18
C GLU A 229 -31.31 -6.12 5.62
N VAL A 230 -32.32 -5.53 6.24
CA VAL A 230 -32.25 -4.21 6.87
C VAL A 230 -32.02 -4.38 8.37
N LYS A 231 -30.97 -3.76 8.91
CA LYS A 231 -30.70 -3.71 10.35
C LYS A 231 -30.68 -2.28 10.86
N SER A 232 -31.16 -2.10 12.09
CA SER A 232 -30.96 -0.87 12.86
C SER A 232 -29.53 -0.83 13.34
N ILE A 233 -28.81 0.22 12.96
CA ILE A 233 -27.47 0.54 13.45
C ILE A 233 -27.58 1.84 14.23
N ASP A 234 -27.17 1.81 15.48
CA ASP A 234 -27.12 2.98 16.34
C ASP A 234 -25.82 3.05 17.14
N PHE A 235 -25.46 4.25 17.58
CA PHE A 235 -24.27 4.47 18.38
C PHE A 235 -24.48 5.64 19.35
N TYR A 236 -23.80 5.55 20.50
CA TYR A 236 -23.66 6.65 21.44
C TYR A 236 -22.37 7.42 21.19
N THR A 237 -22.38 8.72 21.44
CA THR A 237 -21.19 9.57 21.33
C THR A 237 -20.90 10.34 22.61
N THR A 238 -19.62 10.68 22.82
CA THR A 238 -19.19 11.53 23.94
C THR A 238 -19.46 13.02 23.72
N SER A 239 -19.70 13.44 22.48
CA SER A 239 -19.86 14.86 22.14
C SER A 239 -21.29 15.36 22.37
N LYS A 240 -21.39 16.57 22.92
CA LYS A 240 -22.66 17.34 22.99
C LYS A 240 -22.77 18.41 21.91
N LYS A 241 -21.71 18.57 21.11
CA LYS A 241 -21.65 19.57 20.04
C LYS A 241 -22.39 19.07 18.80
N ASN A 242 -22.94 20.00 18.03
CA ASN A 242 -23.44 19.70 16.69
C ASN A 242 -22.25 19.36 15.78
N PHE A 243 -22.47 18.42 14.86
CA PHE A 243 -21.52 18.01 13.83
C PHE A 243 -22.08 18.26 12.44
N GLU A 244 -21.19 18.38 11.47
CA GLU A 244 -21.52 18.58 10.05
C GLU A 244 -21.69 17.24 9.33
N LYS A 245 -20.81 16.28 9.62
CA LYS A 245 -20.83 14.95 8.98
C LYS A 245 -20.36 13.84 9.91
N ILE A 246 -20.68 12.62 9.54
CA ILE A 246 -20.20 11.39 10.17
C ILE A 246 -19.23 10.71 9.20
N GLU A 247 -18.05 10.35 9.68
CA GLU A 247 -17.12 9.46 8.98
C GLU A 247 -17.16 8.07 9.61
N PHE A 248 -17.01 7.04 8.77
CA PHE A 248 -17.13 5.64 9.15
C PHE A 248 -15.82 4.91 8.87
N SER A 249 -15.45 3.97 9.73
CA SER A 249 -14.46 2.95 9.41
C SER A 249 -14.89 1.59 9.94
N ILE A 250 -14.57 0.53 9.20
CA ILE A 250 -14.86 -0.84 9.60
C ILE A 250 -13.62 -1.39 10.29
N GLN A 251 -13.75 -1.75 11.57
CA GLN A 251 -12.65 -2.34 12.33
C GLN A 251 -12.60 -3.85 12.14
N GLN A 252 -13.76 -4.48 12.02
CA GLN A 252 -13.91 -5.92 11.88
C GLN A 252 -15.11 -6.22 10.98
N LEU A 253 -14.96 -7.23 10.12
CA LEU A 253 -15.92 -7.69 9.13
C LEU A 253 -15.81 -9.21 8.97
#